data_AF-A0A2S8BMD3-F1
#
_entry.id   AF-A0A2S8BMD3-F1
#
_cell.length_a   1.000
_cell.length_b   1.000
_cell.length_c   1.000
_cell.angle_alpha   90.00
_cell.angle_beta   90.00
_cell.angle_gamma   90.00
#
_symmetry.space_group_name_H-M   'P 1'
#
loop_
_entity.id
_entity.type
_entity.pdbx_description
1 polymer ?
#
loop_
_entity_poly.entity_id
_entity_poly.type
_entity_poly.pdbx_seq_one_letter_code
_entity_poly.pdbx_strand_id
1 'polypeptide(L)' 'MAIRADIHAVGGRADHRVDAESLRRWARHTTGTFGLSFYDGGHFYLNEHIEAVAAQVNADVR' A
#
# COMPACT_ATOMS: atom_id res chain seq x y z
N MET A 1 13.17 -3.44 13.94
CA MET A 1 14.15 -3.12 12.88
C MET A 1 13.43 -2.34 11.80
N ALA A 2 13.94 -1.19 11.39
CA ALA A 2 13.33 -0.30 10.40
C ALA A 2 14.32 -0.02 9.26
N ILE A 3 13.81 0.06 8.03
CA ILE A 3 14.61 0.36 6.84
C ILE A 3 14.73 1.86 6.60
N ARG A 4 15.73 2.30 5.82
CA ARG A 4 15.95 3.71 5.46
C ARG A 4 15.43 4.06 4.06
N ALA A 5 14.32 3.46 3.66
CA ALA A 5 13.68 3.66 2.37
C ALA A 5 12.18 3.93 2.58
N ASP A 6 11.58 4.71 1.70
CA ASP A 6 10.15 5.01 1.77
C ASP A 6 9.32 3.73 1.59
N ILE A 7 8.19 3.65 2.31
CA ILE A 7 7.23 2.54 2.21
C ILE A 7 5.88 3.12 1.80
N HIS A 8 5.32 2.63 0.69
CA HIS A 8 3.92 2.86 0.35
C HIS A 8 3.14 1.56 0.42
N ALA A 9 2.23 1.45 1.39
CA ALA A 9 1.35 0.30 1.52
C ALA A 9 0.10 0.46 0.63
N VAL A 10 -0.32 -0.61 -0.03
CA VAL A 10 -1.50 -0.61 -0.91
C VAL A 10 -2.41 -1.77 -0.54
N GLY A 11 -3.71 -1.52 -0.41
CA GLY A 11 -4.69 -2.55 -0.03
C GLY A 11 -6.07 -2.37 -0.64
N GLY A 12 -6.87 -3.45 -0.63
CA GLY A 12 -8.28 -3.43 -1.04
C GLY A 12 -9.21 -3.03 0.11
N ARG A 13 -10.18 -2.14 -0.12
CA ARG A 13 -11.15 -1.69 0.90
C ARG A 13 -12.00 -2.82 1.47
N ALA A 14 -12.29 -3.84 0.66
CA ALA A 14 -13.11 -4.99 1.03
C ALA A 14 -12.27 -6.24 1.31
N ASP A 15 -10.95 -6.10 1.55
CA ASP A 15 -10.12 -7.23 1.94
C ASP A 15 -10.46 -7.67 3.36
N HIS A 16 -11.06 -8.86 3.48
CA HIS A 16 -11.43 -9.48 4.75
C HIS A 16 -10.24 -10.15 5.46
N ARG A 17 -9.09 -10.29 4.78
CA ARG A 17 -7.87 -10.91 5.33
C ARG A 17 -6.88 -9.88 5.85
N VAL A 18 -6.89 -8.66 5.30
CA VAL A 18 -5.96 -7.59 5.67
C VAL A 18 -6.73 -6.31 5.92
N ASP A 19 -6.87 -5.94 7.19
CA ASP A 19 -7.54 -4.70 7.56
C ASP A 19 -6.63 -3.45 7.40
N ALA A 20 -7.26 -2.28 7.45
CA ALA A 20 -6.58 -1.00 7.32
C ALA A 20 -5.58 -0.72 8.45
N GLU A 21 -5.79 -1.25 9.65
CA GLU A 21 -4.88 -1.03 10.77
C GLU A 21 -3.57 -1.80 10.59
N SER A 22 -3.67 -3.02 10.10
CA SER A 22 -2.55 -3.89 9.75
C SER A 22 -1.66 -3.24 8.69
N LEU A 23 -2.25 -2.61 7.67
CA LEU A 23 -1.50 -1.82 6.68
C LEU A 23 -0.86 -0.58 7.30
N ARG A 24 -1.57 0.17 8.15
CA ARG A 24 -1.00 1.35 8.85
C ARG A 24 0.20 1.00 9.73
N ARG A 25 0.26 -0.21 10.30
CA ARG A 25 1.38 -0.63 11.15
C ARG A 25 2.72 -0.71 10.38
N TRP A 26 2.70 -0.76 9.05
CA TRP A 26 3.91 -0.67 8.23
C TRP A 26 4.71 0.62 8.40
N ALA A 27 4.08 1.71 8.85
CA ALA A 27 4.78 2.94 9.21
C ALA A 27 5.91 2.71 10.25
N ARG A 28 5.79 1.67 11.09
CA ARG A 28 6.79 1.35 12.14
C ARG A 28 8.03 0.65 11.57
N HIS A 29 8.00 0.23 10.31
CA HIS A 29 9.07 -0.53 9.66
C HIS A 29 9.99 0.33 8.79
N THR A 30 9.78 1.64 8.74
CA THR A 30 10.66 2.57 8.01
C THR A 30 11.02 3.79 8.87
N THR A 31 12.20 4.35 8.61
CA THR A 31 12.58 5.70 9.05
C THR A 31 12.48 6.73 7.91
N GLY A 32 12.08 6.30 6.71
CA GLY A 32 11.70 7.16 5.59
C GLY A 32 10.22 7.53 5.65
N THR A 33 9.67 8.00 4.53
CA THR A 33 8.26 8.39 4.41
C THR A 33 7.37 7.15 4.37
N PHE A 34 6.18 7.26 4.96
CA PHE A 34 5.13 6.25 4.86
C PHE A 34 3.90 6.79 4.11
N GLY A 35 3.47 6.05 3.09
CA GLY A 35 2.23 6.26 2.35
C GLY A 35 1.28 5.07 2.49
N LEU A 36 -0.02 5.33 2.33
CA LEU A 36 -1.06 4.30 2.32
C LEU A 36 -2.17 4.67 1.34
N SER A 37 -2.42 3.80 0.36
CA SER A 37 -3.52 3.92 -0.59
C SER A 37 -4.46 2.73 -0.50
N PHE A 38 -5.75 3.00 -0.71
CA PHE A 38 -6.76 1.95 -0.84
C PHE A 38 -7.41 1.99 -2.22
N TYR A 39 -7.63 0.81 -2.75
CA TYR A 39 -8.39 0.57 -3.98
C TYR A 39 -9.68 -0.17 -3.62
N ASP A 40 -10.69 -0.07 -4.48
CA ASP A 40 -11.91 -0.86 -4.30
C ASP A 40 -11.62 -2.35 -4.58
N GLY A 41 -12.46 -3.23 -4.04
CA GLY A 41 -12.26 -4.68 -4.16
C GLY A 41 -11.62 -5.36 -2.94
N GLY A 42 -11.53 -6.68 -3.03
CA GLY A 42 -11.06 -7.56 -1.96
C GLY A 42 -9.56 -7.81 -2.00
N HIS A 43 -9.13 -8.97 -1.51
CA HIS A 43 -7.72 -9.38 -1.46
C HIS A 43 -7.00 -9.30 -2.83
N PHE A 44 -7.75 -9.52 -3.92
CA PHE A 44 -7.25 -9.49 -5.28
C PHE A 44 -7.61 -8.21 -6.05
N TYR A 45 -7.78 -7.07 -5.36
CA TYR A 45 -8.07 -5.77 -5.97
C TYR A 45 -7.12 -5.41 -7.14
N LEU A 46 -5.89 -5.92 -7.13
CA LEU A 46 -4.92 -5.74 -8.21
C LEU A 46 -5.41 -6.22 -9.57
N ASN A 47 -6.26 -7.25 -9.62
CA ASN A 47 -6.78 -7.76 -10.89
C ASN A 47 -7.64 -6.72 -11.63
N GLU A 48 -8.30 -5.83 -10.89
CA GLU A 48 -9.19 -4.79 -11.42
C GLU A 48 -8.49 -3.42 -11.52
N HIS A 49 -7.40 -3.22 -10.77
CA HIS A 49 -6.75 -1.91 -10.59
C HIS A 49 -5.27 -1.88 -11.00
N ILE A 50 -4.79 -2.85 -11.77
CA ILE A 50 -3.36 -2.97 -12.10
C ILE A 50 -2.76 -1.71 -12.73
N GLU A 51 -3.49 -1.06 -13.65
CA GLU A 51 -3.02 0.17 -14.31
C GLU A 51 -2.92 1.35 -13.34
N ALA A 52 -3.92 1.50 -12.46
CA ALA A 52 -3.94 2.59 -11.48
C ALA A 52 -2.84 2.42 -10.42
N VAL A 53 -2.62 1.18 -9.96
CA VAL A 53 -1.53 0.86 -9.03
C VAL A 53 -0.17 1.09 -9.71
N ALA A 54 0.02 0.67 -10.96
CA ALA A 54 1.26 0.91 -11.69
C ALA A 54 1.53 2.40 -11.89
N ALA A 55 0.51 3.19 -12.21
CA ALA A 55 0.63 4.64 -12.34
C ALA A 55 1.05 5.29 -11.01
N GLN A 56 0.48 4.84 -9.89
CA GLN A 56 0.87 5.33 -8.57
C GLN A 56 2.33 4.99 -8.24
N VAL A 57 2.75 3.74 -8.45
CA VAL A 57 4.15 3.33 -8.22
C VAL A 57 5.11 4.18 -9.04
N ASN A 58 4.80 4.44 -10.32
CA ASN A 58 5.62 5.30 -11.16
C ASN A 58 5.68 6.75 -10.67
N ALA A 59 4.62 7.26 -10.04
CA ALA A 59 4.58 8.60 -9.46
C ALA A 59 5.36 8.69 -8.13
N ASP A 60 5.45 7.58 -7.39
CA ASP A 60 6.16 7.50 -6.11
C ASP A 60 7.68 7.35 -6.29
N VAL A 61 8.14 6.90 -7.46
CA VAL A 61 9.57 6.83 -7.80
C VAL A 61 10.12 8.24 -8.05
N ARG A 62 11.11 8.64 -7.26
CA ARG A 62 11.89 9.88 -7.42
C ARG A 62 13.32 9.56 -7.80
#